data_AF-D3B4Y6-F1
#
_entry.id   AF-D3B4Y6-F1
#
_cell.length_a   1.000
_cell.length_b   1.000
_cell.length_c   1.000
_cell.angle_alpha   90.00
_cell.angle_beta   90.00
_cell.angle_gamma   90.00
#
_symmetry.space_group_name_H-M   'P 1'
#
loop_
_entity.id
_entity.type
_entity.pdbx_description
1 polymer ?
#
loop_
_entity_poly.entity_id
_entity_poly.type
_entity_poly.pdbx_seq_one_letter_code
_entity_poly.pdbx_strand_id
1 'polypeptide(L)' 'MSLPEFISSWVQISNKEDFMFQLNDADENQLVVVYFGQPNCIACDLVKDFMRALPGRYPNAVFFQVPFGSPVNC' A
#
# COMPACT_ATOMS: atom_id res chain seq x y z
N MET A 1 -6.10 14.38 -15.21
CA MET A 1 -5.27 13.53 -14.33
C MET A 1 -6.21 12.59 -13.61
N SER A 2 -6.14 11.29 -13.88
CA SER A 2 -6.91 10.29 -13.13
C SER A 2 -6.36 10.18 -11.71
N LEU A 3 -7.24 10.09 -10.73
CA LEU A 3 -6.87 9.83 -9.34
C LEU A 3 -6.27 8.42 -9.22
N PRO A 4 -5.32 8.18 -8.29
CA PRO A 4 -4.77 6.84 -8.06
C PRO A 4 -5.91 5.90 -7.68
N GLU A 5 -6.06 4.82 -8.43
CA GLU A 5 -7.13 3.86 -8.19
C GLU A 5 -6.84 3.01 -6.94
N PHE A 6 -7.84 2.86 -6.07
CA PHE A 6 -7.78 2.19 -4.76
C PHE A 6 -7.66 0.65 -4.81
N ILE A 7 -6.90 0.07 -3.88
CA ILE A 7 -6.91 -1.36 -3.55
C ILE A 7 -7.85 -1.59 -2.36
N SER A 8 -8.92 -2.38 -2.57
CA SER A 8 -9.84 -2.73 -1.50
C SER A 8 -9.13 -3.44 -0.35
N SER A 9 -9.50 -3.08 0.89
CA SER A 9 -8.96 -3.64 2.14
C SER A 9 -7.51 -3.25 2.49
N TRP A 10 -6.88 -2.39 1.70
CA TRP A 10 -5.58 -1.81 2.02
C TRP A 10 -5.76 -0.40 2.61
N VAL A 11 -4.99 -0.07 3.63
CA VAL A 11 -4.98 1.28 4.19
C VAL A 11 -4.15 2.19 3.28
N GLN A 12 -4.69 3.36 2.93
CA GLN A 12 -3.98 4.34 2.12
C GLN A 12 -3.23 5.32 3.02
N ILE A 13 -1.93 5.45 2.80
CA ILE A 13 -1.06 6.35 3.58
C ILE A 13 -0.42 7.36 2.64
N SER A 14 -0.63 8.65 2.91
CA SER A 14 -0.13 9.74 2.08
C SER A 14 0.72 10.77 2.82
N ASN A 15 1.00 10.58 4.10
CA ASN A 15 1.89 11.46 4.86
C ASN A 15 2.97 10.63 5.59
N LYS A 16 4.06 11.31 5.94
CA LYS A 16 5.26 10.68 6.50
C LYS A 16 5.01 10.18 7.92
N GLU A 17 4.26 10.92 8.70
CA GLU A 17 3.99 10.63 10.11
C GLU A 17 3.22 9.32 10.24
N ASP A 18 2.13 9.16 9.50
CA ASP A 18 1.32 7.95 9.47
C ASP A 18 2.11 6.77 8.89
N PHE A 19 2.95 7.01 7.88
CA PHE A 19 3.79 5.97 7.31
C PHE A 19 4.77 5.41 8.34
N MET A 20 5.48 6.28 9.05
CA MET A 20 6.41 5.87 10.10
C MET A 20 5.69 5.28 11.31
N PHE A 21 4.50 5.78 11.65
CA PHE A 21 3.68 5.19 12.71
C PHE A 21 3.34 3.74 12.39
N GLN A 22 2.80 3.46 11.20
CA GLN A 22 2.40 2.11 10.80
C GLN A 22 3.59 1.14 10.70
N LEU A 23 4.78 1.63 10.34
CA LEU A 23 5.99 0.80 10.36
C LEU A 23 6.48 0.47 11.78
N ASN A 24 6.28 1.38 12.73
CA ASN A 24 6.72 1.18 14.12
C ASN A 24 5.67 0.45 14.99
N ASP A 25 4.39 0.55 14.63
CA ASP A 25 3.27 -0.07 15.35
C ASP A 25 3.09 -1.56 14.98
N ALA A 26 3.65 -2.00 13.85
CA ALA A 26 3.64 -3.40 13.46
C ALA A 26 4.35 -4.27 14.50
N ASP A 27 3.68 -5.31 14.98
CA ASP A 27 4.23 -6.28 15.92
C ASP A 27 5.46 -6.99 15.33
N GLU A 28 6.39 -7.46 16.17
CA GLU A 28 7.59 -8.18 15.73
C GLU A 28 7.27 -9.42 14.88
N ASN A 29 6.06 -9.97 15.02
CA ASN A 29 5.59 -11.13 14.26
C ASN A 29 4.78 -10.78 13.01
N GLN A 30 4.53 -9.49 12.73
CA GLN A 30 3.73 -9.03 11.59
C GLN A 30 4.60 -8.61 10.41
N LEU A 31 4.18 -9.01 9.20
CA LEU A 31 4.83 -8.54 7.97
C LEU A 31 4.14 -7.28 7.46
N VAL A 32 4.90 -6.21 7.23
CA VAL A 32 4.39 -5.01 6.59
C VAL A 32 4.64 -5.07 5.09
N VAL A 33 3.57 -4.97 4.30
CA VAL A 33 3.64 -4.91 2.84
C VAL A 33 3.20 -3.52 2.40
N VAL A 34 4.13 -2.80 1.76
CA VAL A 34 3.89 -1.46 1.21
C VAL A 34 3.87 -1.52 -0.30
N TYR A 35 2.79 -1.04 -0.91
CA TYR A 35 2.66 -0.92 -2.35
C TYR A 35 2.82 0.53 -2.80
N PHE A 36 3.88 0.79 -3.58
CA PHE A 36 4.13 2.05 -4.27
C PHE A 36 3.74 1.92 -5.74
N GLY A 37 2.51 2.34 -6.06
CA GLY A 37 2.00 2.36 -7.44
C GLY A 37 2.19 3.74 -8.09
N GLN A 38 2.28 3.76 -9.42
CA GLN A 38 2.21 4.99 -10.23
C GLN A 38 1.07 4.91 -11.25
N PRO A 39 0.42 6.03 -11.59
CA PRO A 39 -0.64 6.04 -12.60
C PRO A 39 -0.07 5.75 -13.99
N ASN A 40 -0.92 5.23 -14.89
CA ASN A 40 -0.57 4.92 -16.28
C ASN A 40 0.59 3.92 -16.43
N CYS A 41 0.67 2.94 -15.51
CA CYS A 41 1.69 1.90 -15.51
C CYS A 41 1.02 0.52 -15.57
N ILE A 42 1.05 -0.11 -16.74
CA ILE A 42 0.40 -1.41 -16.97
C ILE A 42 0.88 -2.48 -15.99
N ALA A 43 2.20 -2.51 -15.72
CA ALA A 43 2.76 -3.45 -14.74
C ALA A 43 2.24 -3.19 -13.31
N CYS A 44 2.04 -1.92 -12.96
CA CYS A 44 1.50 -1.52 -11.66
C CYS A 44 0.04 -1.98 -11.53
N ASP A 45 -0.76 -1.86 -12.59
CA ASP A 45 -2.15 -2.35 -12.59
C ASP A 45 -2.22 -3.88 -12.45
N LEU A 46 -1.33 -4.61 -13.13
CA LEU A 46 -1.24 -6.08 -12.99
C LEU A 46 -0.85 -6.52 -11.57
N VAL A 47 0.17 -5.86 -10.98
CA VAL A 47 0.60 -6.14 -9.61
C VAL A 47 -0.51 -5.80 -8.62
N LYS A 48 -1.17 -4.65 -8.81
CA LYS A 48 -2.30 -4.21 -7.99
C LYS A 48 -3.43 -5.24 -7.96
N ASP A 49 -3.81 -5.78 -9.11
CA ASP A 49 -4.87 -6.79 -9.18
C ASP A 49 -4.50 -8.09 -8.49
N PHE A 50 -3.24 -8.52 -8.62
CA PHE A 50 -2.72 -9.65 -7.84
C PHE A 50 -2.77 -9.36 -6.33
N MET A 51 -2.38 -8.15 -5.91
CA MET A 51 -2.28 -7.76 -4.51
C MET A 51 -3.63 -7.65 -3.80
N ARG A 52 -4.73 -7.36 -4.52
CA ARG A 52 -6.09 -7.28 -3.96
C ARG A 52 -6.53 -8.53 -3.19
N ALA A 53 -6.01 -9.71 -3.56
CA ALA A 53 -6.39 -10.97 -2.94
C ALA A 53 -5.52 -11.36 -1.72
N LEU A 54 -4.42 -10.64 -1.46
CA LEU A 54 -3.44 -11.02 -0.44
C LEU A 54 -3.93 -10.85 1.01
N PRO A 55 -4.68 -9.80 1.39
CA PRO A 55 -5.13 -9.64 2.77
C PRO A 55 -5.92 -10.83 3.32
N GLY A 56 -6.76 -11.45 2.48
CA GLY A 56 -7.51 -12.66 2.88
C GLY A 56 -6.65 -13.92 2.99
N ARG A 57 -5.44 -13.95 2.40
CA ARG A 57 -4.54 -15.11 2.39
C ARG A 57 -3.45 -15.02 3.45
N TYR A 58 -3.09 -13.82 3.87
CA TYR A 58 -1.99 -13.56 4.79
C TYR A 58 -2.50 -12.71 5.97
N PRO A 59 -3.20 -13.32 6.93
CA PRO A 59 -3.78 -12.58 8.06
C PRO A 59 -2.73 -12.01 9.01
N ASN A 60 -1.48 -12.49 8.94
CA ASN A 60 -0.35 -11.98 9.72
C ASN A 60 0.47 -10.92 8.97
N ALA A 61 -0.12 -10.30 7.95
CA ALA A 61 0.49 -9.21 7.22
C ALA A 61 -0.44 -8.00 7.23
N VAL A 62 0.16 -6.82 7.35
CA VAL A 62 -0.54 -5.54 7.26
C VAL A 62 -0.18 -4.90 5.92
N PHE A 63 -1.19 -4.38 5.24
CA PHE A 63 -1.09 -3.99 3.84
C PHE A 63 -1.41 -2.50 3.66
N PHE A 64 -0.46 -1.76 3.10
CA PHE A 64 -0.57 -0.32 2.91
C PHE A 64 -0.30 0.08 1.46
N GLN A 65 -1.11 0.97 0.92
CA GLN A 65 -0.82 1.60 -0.37
C GLN A 65 -0.34 3.03 -0.16
N VAL A 66 0.74 3.40 -0.84
CA VAL A 66 1.25 4.76 -0.87
C VAL A 66 0.92 5.36 -2.25
N PRO A 67 0.06 6.38 -2.32
CA PRO A 67 -0.29 7.02 -3.57
C PRO A 67 0.91 7.68 -4.23
N PHE A 68 0.96 7.61 -5.55
CA PHE A 68 1.89 8.40 -6.35
C PHE A 68 1.77 9.89 -6.05
N GLY A 69 2.90 10.58 -5.95
CA GLY A 69 2.95 12.01 -5.63
C GLY A 69 2.60 12.35 -4.18
N SER A 70 2.48 11.36 -3.30
CA SER A 70 2.37 11.63 -1.86
C SER A 70 3.73 12.05 -1.27
N PRO A 71 3.74 12.84 -0.17
CA PRO A 71 4.89 13.11 0.70
C PRO A 71 5.84 11.94 1.00
N VAL A 72 5.33 10.71 0.96
CA VAL A 72 6.09 9.47 1.24
C VAL A 72 6.86 8.99 -0.01
N ASN A 73 6.35 9.28 -1.21
CA ASN A 73 6.90 8.88 -2.50
C ASN A 73 7.38 10.11 -3.29
N CYS A 74 7.91 11.11 -2.56
CA CYS A 74 8.41 12.41 -3.04
C CYS A 74 9.85 12.36 -3.54
#